data_AF-A0A7C3KF60-F1
#
_entry.id   AF-A0A7C3KF60-F1
#
_cell.length_a   1.000
_cell.length_b   1.000
_cell.length_c   1.000
_cell.angle_alpha   90.00
_cell.angle_beta   90.00
_cell.angle_gamma   90.00
#
_symmetry.space_group_name_H-M   'P 1'
#
loop_
_entity.id
_entity.type
_entity.pdbx_description
1 polymer ?
#
loop_
_entity_poly.entity_id
_entity_poly.type
_entity_poly.pdbx_seq_one_letter_code
_entity_poly.pdbx_strand_id
1 'polypeptide(L)'
;MSKGLQSRQQLNQLHEEEELLTPYESKDSHASGATSKIEKIVPKKEPHLSGWEFKIVRANKNLFRDPAIFRRLCEEEAQAGWILLEKFDDCRVRFKRPAAVREMLNPELLTFDPYRTHYGASNQSAKFWVPVAFLIATLLPAYLAYTLVVNTLQASRSNTPVSSPSPNTVAPANSLDLRTLPDLNKRRLSPDKQASPTPVTSDRDSY
;
A
#
# COMPACT_ATOMS: atom_id res chain seq x y z
N MET A 1 -21.72 25.85 13.52
CA MET A 1 -21.23 24.63 12.84
C MET A 1 -21.78 24.50 11.41
N SER A 2 -21.70 25.56 10.57
CA SER A 2 -22.39 25.59 9.26
C SER A 2 -21.46 25.67 8.03
N LYS A 3 -20.14 25.83 8.23
CA LYS A 3 -19.19 26.07 7.13
C LYS A 3 -18.70 24.80 6.41
N GLY A 4 -18.91 23.60 6.98
CA GLY A 4 -18.42 22.34 6.40
C GLY A 4 -19.32 21.74 5.31
N LEU A 5 -20.62 22.05 5.32
CA LEU A 5 -21.57 21.55 4.33
C LEU A 5 -21.50 22.33 3.01
N GLN A 6 -21.25 23.65 3.08
CA GLN A 6 -21.10 24.49 1.88
C GLN A 6 -19.86 24.11 1.05
N SER A 7 -18.72 23.81 1.68
CA SER A 7 -17.52 23.35 0.95
C SER A 7 -17.72 22.01 0.24
N ARG A 8 -18.56 21.11 0.77
CA ARG A 8 -18.87 19.85 0.09
C ARG A 8 -19.77 20.05 -1.12
N GLN A 9 -20.73 20.97 -1.03
CA GLN A 9 -21.60 21.29 -2.17
C GLN A 9 -20.83 21.98 -3.30
N GLN A 10 -19.89 22.86 -2.98
CA GLN A 10 -19.05 23.51 -4.00
C GLN A 10 -18.09 22.52 -4.70
N LEU A 11 -17.57 21.53 -3.98
CA LEU A 11 -16.68 20.52 -4.57
C LEU A 11 -17.44 19.56 -5.49
N ASN A 12 -18.67 19.19 -5.12
CA ASN A 12 -19.54 18.40 -5.99
C ASN A 12 -19.98 19.19 -7.23
N GLN A 13 -20.29 20.48 -7.10
CA GLN A 13 -20.60 21.32 -8.26
C GLN A 13 -19.41 21.39 -9.21
N LEU A 14 -18.19 21.67 -8.72
CA LEU A 14 -16.96 21.65 -9.53
C LEU A 14 -16.70 20.30 -10.24
N HIS A 15 -17.16 19.19 -9.66
CA HIS A 15 -17.04 17.85 -10.25
C HIS A 15 -18.07 17.62 -11.36
N GLU A 16 -19.28 18.16 -11.22
CA GLU A 16 -20.35 18.08 -12.22
C GLU A 16 -20.07 18.97 -13.45
N GLU A 17 -19.34 20.09 -13.30
CA GLU A 17 -19.00 20.97 -14.45
C GLU A 17 -17.90 20.38 -15.35
N GLU A 18 -17.13 19.38 -14.88
CA GLU A 18 -16.15 18.65 -15.71
C GLU A 18 -16.77 17.49 -16.53
N GLU A 19 -18.06 17.16 -16.33
CA GLU A 19 -18.77 16.13 -17.12
C GLU A 19 -19.42 16.67 -18.41
N LEU A 20 -19.37 17.97 -18.66
CA LEU A 20 -19.79 18.55 -19.94
C LEU A 20 -18.65 18.46 -20.97
N LEU A 21 -18.22 17.23 -21.25
CA LEU A 21 -17.59 16.89 -22.52
C LEU A 21 -18.59 17.21 -23.62
N THR A 22 -18.41 18.35 -24.30
CA THR A 22 -19.09 18.63 -25.56
C THR A 22 -18.95 17.39 -26.44
N PRO A 23 -20.05 16.73 -26.85
CA PRO A 23 -19.97 15.61 -27.77
C PRO A 23 -19.25 16.10 -29.03
N TYR A 24 -18.05 15.61 -29.28
CA TYR A 24 -17.33 15.92 -30.50
C TYR A 24 -17.96 15.08 -31.61
N GLU A 25 -18.69 15.76 -32.51
CA GLU A 25 -19.25 15.14 -33.71
C GLU A 25 -18.07 14.85 -34.67
N SER A 26 -17.56 13.61 -34.68
CA SER A 26 -16.59 13.17 -35.66
C SER A 26 -17.28 13.08 -37.02
N LYS A 27 -17.10 14.11 -37.85
CA LYS A 27 -17.58 14.13 -39.22
C LYS A 27 -16.74 13.18 -40.07
N ASP A 28 -17.04 11.89 -39.99
CA ASP A 28 -16.53 10.88 -40.91
C ASP A 28 -17.25 11.04 -42.26
N SER A 29 -16.73 11.91 -43.11
CA SER A 29 -17.14 11.99 -44.51
C SER A 29 -16.53 10.83 -45.29
N HIS A 30 -17.16 9.65 -45.22
CA HIS A 30 -17.00 8.61 -46.22
C HIS A 30 -18.36 8.16 -46.74
N ALA A 31 -18.64 8.59 -47.96
CA ALA A 31 -19.77 8.17 -48.76
C ALA A 31 -19.67 6.66 -49.09
N SER A 32 -20.72 5.90 -48.76
CA SER A 32 -21.25 4.72 -49.46
C SER A 32 -22.45 4.23 -48.62
N GLY A 33 -23.69 4.29 -49.09
CA GLY A 33 -24.23 3.36 -50.08
C GLY A 33 -24.96 2.22 -49.33
N ALA A 34 -26.28 2.22 -49.41
CA ALA A 34 -27.24 1.41 -48.66
C ALA A 34 -27.02 -0.12 -48.66
N THR A 35 -27.54 -0.82 -47.63
CA THR A 35 -28.73 -1.73 -47.68
C THR A 35 -28.69 -2.79 -46.56
N SER A 36 -29.84 -3.04 -45.94
CA SER A 36 -30.12 -4.04 -44.91
C SER A 36 -29.90 -5.51 -45.33
N LYS A 37 -29.28 -6.33 -44.47
CA LYS A 37 -29.71 -7.72 -44.20
C LYS A 37 -29.06 -8.31 -42.94
N ILE A 38 -29.89 -8.97 -42.14
CA ILE A 38 -29.55 -9.70 -40.92
C ILE A 38 -28.89 -11.04 -41.30
N GLU A 39 -27.64 -11.27 -40.91
CA GLU A 39 -27.06 -12.60 -40.77
C GLU A 39 -26.20 -12.67 -39.49
N LYS A 40 -26.30 -13.82 -38.83
CA LYS A 40 -25.75 -14.16 -37.52
C LYS A 40 -24.24 -14.39 -37.64
N ILE A 41 -23.44 -13.37 -37.32
CA ILE A 41 -21.97 -13.44 -37.37
C ILE A 41 -21.46 -13.71 -35.94
N VAL A 42 -20.79 -14.86 -35.77
CA VAL A 42 -19.88 -15.18 -34.66
C VAL A 42 -19.03 -13.93 -34.35
N PRO A 43 -18.80 -13.49 -33.10
CA PRO A 43 -17.99 -12.31 -32.84
C PRO A 43 -16.52 -12.64 -33.15
N LYS A 44 -16.15 -12.63 -34.42
CA LYS A 44 -14.81 -12.29 -34.85
C LYS A 44 -14.63 -10.86 -34.36
N LYS A 45 -13.73 -10.71 -33.39
CA LYS A 45 -13.21 -9.44 -32.91
C LYS A 45 -12.74 -8.64 -34.13
N GLU A 46 -13.65 -7.86 -34.71
CA GLU A 46 -13.31 -6.99 -35.83
C GLU A 46 -12.34 -5.97 -35.27
N PRO A 47 -11.08 -5.96 -35.74
CA PRO A 47 -10.17 -4.96 -35.27
C PRO A 47 -10.62 -3.70 -36.01
N HIS A 48 -11.30 -2.80 -35.30
CA HIS A 48 -11.64 -1.46 -35.78
C HIS A 48 -10.32 -0.69 -36.01
N LEU A 49 -9.55 -1.11 -37.03
CA LEU A 49 -8.21 -0.66 -37.41
C LEU A 49 -8.27 0.58 -38.30
N SER A 50 -9.26 1.42 -38.10
CA SER A 50 -9.35 2.74 -38.71
C SER A 50 -9.36 3.76 -37.58
N GLY A 51 -8.22 3.94 -36.91
CA GLY A 51 -8.13 4.83 -35.77
C GLY A 51 -6.71 5.14 -35.31
N TRP A 52 -6.53 6.37 -34.83
CA TRP A 52 -5.38 6.76 -34.03
C TRP A 52 -5.72 6.52 -32.55
N GLU A 53 -4.83 5.85 -31.82
CA GLU A 53 -4.86 5.77 -30.38
C GLU A 53 -4.11 6.97 -29.79
N PHE A 54 -4.58 7.47 -28.65
CA PHE A 54 -3.95 8.58 -27.94
C PHE A 54 -3.74 8.21 -26.48
N LYS A 55 -2.65 8.71 -25.90
CA LYS A 55 -2.42 8.62 -24.45
C LYS A 55 -1.80 9.89 -23.91
N ILE A 56 -1.98 10.12 -22.63
CA ILE A 56 -1.33 11.19 -21.89
C ILE A 56 -0.52 10.57 -20.76
N VAL A 57 0.79 10.77 -20.81
CA VAL A 57 1.72 10.33 -19.77
C VAL A 57 1.89 11.47 -18.78
N ARG A 58 1.66 11.18 -17.50
CA ARG A 58 1.72 12.12 -16.39
C ARG A 58 2.90 11.80 -15.47
N ALA A 59 3.58 12.82 -14.96
CA ALA A 59 4.57 12.69 -13.89
C ALA A 59 4.07 13.39 -12.61
N ASN A 60 4.48 12.87 -11.45
CA ASN A 60 4.11 13.47 -10.15
C ASN A 60 4.88 14.76 -9.83
N LYS A 61 5.98 15.02 -10.53
CA LYS A 61 6.81 16.22 -10.43
C LYS A 61 7.13 16.69 -11.85
N ASN A 62 7.72 17.88 -11.99
CA ASN A 62 8.17 18.48 -13.25
C ASN A 62 9.37 17.73 -13.89
N LEU A 63 9.27 16.40 -14.05
CA LEU A 63 10.33 15.54 -14.59
C LEU A 63 10.62 15.86 -16.06
N PHE A 64 9.60 16.26 -16.83
CA PHE A 64 9.76 16.55 -18.25
C PHE A 64 10.39 17.92 -18.52
N ARG A 65 10.72 18.67 -17.46
CA ARG A 65 11.57 19.86 -17.55
C ARG A 65 13.01 19.50 -17.89
N ASP A 66 13.48 18.34 -17.43
CA ASP A 66 14.80 17.83 -17.77
C ASP A 66 14.75 17.19 -19.17
N PRO A 67 15.48 17.75 -20.17
CA PRO A 67 15.47 17.22 -21.52
C PRO A 67 16.02 15.80 -21.60
N ALA A 68 16.91 15.38 -20.70
CA ALA A 68 17.46 14.02 -20.71
C ALA A 68 16.37 12.99 -20.36
N ILE A 69 15.57 13.28 -19.34
CA ILE A 69 14.44 12.44 -18.92
C ILE A 69 13.36 12.43 -20.00
N PHE A 70 13.03 13.60 -20.56
CA PHE A 70 12.03 13.71 -21.60
C PHE A 70 12.42 12.93 -22.87
N ARG A 71 13.68 13.00 -23.30
CA ARG A 71 14.20 12.19 -24.41
C ARG A 71 14.08 10.70 -24.13
N ARG A 72 14.48 10.26 -22.94
CA ARG A 72 14.35 8.86 -22.54
C ARG A 72 12.89 8.39 -22.58
N LEU A 73 11.95 9.20 -22.09
CA LEU A 73 10.52 8.91 -22.23
C LEU A 73 10.14 8.73 -23.70
N CYS A 74 10.53 9.66 -24.58
CA CYS A 74 10.21 9.54 -26.00
C CYS A 74 10.81 8.29 -26.64
N GLU A 75 12.05 7.92 -26.26
CA GLU A 75 12.71 6.70 -26.76
C GLU A 75 11.99 5.43 -26.30
N GLU A 76 11.65 5.35 -25.01
CA GLU A 76 10.84 4.24 -24.48
C GLU A 76 9.49 4.18 -25.21
N GLU A 77 8.77 5.29 -25.29
CA GLU A 77 7.44 5.29 -25.92
C GLU A 77 7.50 4.99 -27.43
N ALA A 78 8.54 5.42 -28.13
CA ALA A 78 8.77 5.07 -29.52
C ALA A 78 8.98 3.57 -29.74
N GLN A 79 9.60 2.84 -28.78
CA GLN A 79 9.73 1.38 -28.85
C GLN A 79 8.35 0.69 -28.83
N ALA A 80 7.38 1.28 -28.14
CA ALA A 80 5.99 0.83 -28.13
C ALA A 80 5.14 1.46 -29.26
N GLY A 81 5.77 2.06 -30.26
CA GLY A 81 5.12 2.65 -31.43
C GLY A 81 4.40 3.97 -31.16
N TRP A 82 4.58 4.57 -29.99
CA TRP A 82 3.98 5.85 -29.66
C TRP A 82 4.82 7.00 -30.23
N ILE A 83 4.15 7.90 -30.92
CA ILE A 83 4.72 9.09 -31.54
C ILE A 83 4.34 10.29 -30.68
N LEU A 84 5.33 11.09 -30.28
CA LEU A 84 5.08 12.33 -29.56
C LEU A 84 4.18 13.23 -30.40
N LEU A 85 3.07 13.67 -29.82
CA LEU A 85 2.15 14.60 -30.47
C LEU A 85 2.36 16.02 -29.94
N GLU A 86 2.33 16.17 -28.62
CA GLU A 86 2.36 17.47 -27.96
C GLU A 86 2.86 17.35 -26.52
N LYS A 87 3.61 18.34 -26.05
CA LYS A 87 4.00 18.49 -24.64
C LYS A 87 3.13 19.60 -24.02
N PHE A 88 2.25 19.25 -23.09
CA PHE A 88 1.35 20.21 -22.46
C PHE A 88 2.06 21.11 -21.44
N ASP A 89 2.80 20.49 -20.54
CA ASP A 89 3.55 21.16 -19.47
C ASP A 89 4.76 20.28 -19.09
N ASP A 90 5.41 20.56 -17.96
CA ASP A 90 6.56 19.77 -17.48
C ASP A 90 6.17 18.47 -16.76
N CYS A 91 4.87 18.18 -16.64
CA CYS A 91 4.31 17.00 -16.00
C CYS A 91 3.42 16.15 -16.91
N ARG A 92 3.03 16.61 -18.10
CA ARG A 92 2.05 15.96 -18.98
C ARG A 92 2.48 16.03 -20.44
N VAL A 93 2.48 14.87 -21.09
CA VAL A 93 2.89 14.72 -22.49
C VAL A 93 1.88 13.84 -23.20
N ARG A 94 1.45 14.24 -24.39
CA ARG A 94 0.51 13.49 -25.23
C ARG A 94 1.24 12.76 -26.34
N PHE A 95 0.89 11.49 -26.51
CA PHE A 95 1.37 10.63 -27.58
C PHE A 95 0.20 10.13 -28.42
N LYS A 96 0.49 9.79 -29.68
CA LYS A 96 -0.43 9.12 -30.60
C LYS A 96 0.21 7.88 -31.21
N ARG A 97 -0.60 6.89 -31.58
CA ARG A 97 -0.14 5.66 -32.24
C ARG A 97 -1.21 5.15 -33.22
N PRO A 98 -0.86 4.66 -34.41
CA PRO A 98 -1.84 3.98 -35.27
C PRO A 98 -2.34 2.70 -34.60
N ALA A 99 -3.66 2.44 -34.61
CA ALA A 99 -4.24 1.26 -33.98
C ALA A 99 -3.67 -0.07 -34.52
N ALA A 100 -3.26 -0.12 -35.80
CA ALA A 100 -2.63 -1.29 -36.41
C ALA A 100 -1.30 -1.71 -35.75
N VAL A 101 -0.56 -0.76 -35.18
CA VAL A 101 0.73 -1.04 -34.52
C VAL A 101 0.54 -1.83 -33.24
N ARG A 102 -0.64 -1.73 -32.60
CA ARG A 102 -0.97 -2.48 -31.38
C ARG A 102 -0.91 -3.99 -31.60
N GLU A 103 -1.44 -4.47 -32.72
CA GLU A 103 -1.53 -5.91 -33.00
C GLU A 103 -0.19 -6.50 -33.42
N MET A 104 0.68 -5.67 -34.00
CA MET A 104 2.03 -6.05 -34.41
C MET A 104 3.03 -6.05 -33.23
N LEU A 105 2.70 -5.36 -32.14
CA LEU A 105 3.56 -5.26 -30.96
C LEU A 105 3.37 -6.48 -30.05
N ASN A 106 4.44 -7.25 -29.88
CA ASN A 106 4.49 -8.30 -28.86
C ASN A 106 4.83 -7.65 -27.50
N PRO A 107 3.90 -7.65 -26.52
CA PRO A 107 4.13 -6.99 -25.23
C PRO A 107 5.26 -7.63 -24.41
N GLU A 108 5.58 -8.90 -24.68
CA GLU A 108 6.65 -9.64 -23.99
C GLU A 108 8.06 -9.11 -24.31
N LEU A 109 8.24 -8.41 -25.42
CA LEU A 109 9.54 -7.86 -25.81
C LEU A 109 9.85 -6.51 -25.15
N LEU A 110 8.88 -5.90 -24.48
CA LEU A 110 9.01 -4.57 -23.90
C LEU A 110 9.35 -4.66 -22.41
N THR A 111 10.35 -3.88 -21.98
CA THR A 111 10.76 -3.81 -20.57
C THR A 111 9.73 -3.09 -19.68
N PHE A 112 8.76 -2.42 -20.29
CA PHE A 112 7.78 -1.59 -19.61
C PHE A 112 6.38 -1.77 -20.23
N ASP A 113 5.35 -1.37 -19.49
CA ASP A 113 3.97 -1.39 -19.97
C ASP A 113 3.69 -0.27 -21.01
N PRO A 114 3.29 -0.63 -22.25
CA PRO A 114 2.94 0.34 -23.30
C PRO A 114 1.79 1.28 -22.95
N TYR A 115 0.90 0.86 -22.06
CA TYR A 115 -0.30 1.60 -21.67
C TYR A 115 -0.14 2.36 -20.36
N ARG A 116 1.09 2.44 -19.81
CA ARG A 116 1.35 3.24 -18.62
C ARG A 116 0.96 4.71 -18.85
N THR A 117 0.21 5.25 -17.90
CA THR A 117 -0.21 6.66 -17.88
C THR A 117 0.60 7.50 -16.92
N HIS A 118 1.45 6.87 -16.11
CA HIS A 118 2.31 7.53 -15.14
C HIS A 118 3.79 7.22 -15.36
N TYR A 119 4.63 8.25 -15.29
CA TYR A 119 6.08 8.16 -15.45
C TYR A 119 6.81 8.61 -14.19
N GLY A 120 7.84 7.84 -13.82
CA GLY A 120 8.65 8.05 -12.62
C GLY A 120 8.18 7.23 -11.41
N ALA A 121 8.99 7.26 -10.34
CA ALA A 121 8.70 6.53 -9.12
C ALA A 121 7.39 7.03 -8.49
N SER A 122 6.39 6.16 -8.43
CA SER A 122 5.28 6.35 -7.50
C SER A 122 5.89 6.17 -6.10
N ASN A 123 5.77 7.17 -5.23
CA ASN A 123 6.23 7.09 -3.83
C ASN A 123 5.36 6.10 -3.01
N GLN A 124 5.08 4.92 -3.55
CA GLN A 124 4.29 3.89 -2.88
C GLN A 124 5.07 3.23 -1.75
N SER A 125 6.38 3.07 -1.88
CA SER A 125 7.24 2.50 -0.83
C SER A 125 7.26 3.35 0.44
N ALA A 126 7.28 4.69 0.31
CA ALA A 126 7.27 5.60 1.46
C ALA A 126 5.96 5.53 2.27
N LYS A 127 4.84 5.14 1.65
CA LYS A 127 3.53 5.06 2.34
C LYS A 127 3.50 4.00 3.44
N PHE A 128 4.28 2.92 3.31
CA PHE A 128 4.33 1.85 4.32
C PHE A 128 5.23 2.19 5.51
N TRP A 129 6.24 3.04 5.32
CA TRP A 129 7.19 3.40 6.39
C TRP A 129 6.63 4.41 7.39
N VAL A 130 5.73 5.29 6.96
CA VAL A 130 5.09 6.29 7.84
C VAL A 130 4.34 5.66 9.03
N PRO A 131 3.41 4.69 8.86
CA PRO A 131 2.72 4.08 9.99
C PRO A 131 3.66 3.24 10.86
N VAL A 132 4.65 2.57 10.27
CA VAL A 132 5.66 1.78 11.01
C VAL A 132 6.50 2.68 11.91
N ALA A 133 6.98 3.81 11.38
CA ALA A 133 7.73 4.79 12.16
C ALA A 133 6.90 5.36 13.31
N PHE A 134 5.60 5.64 13.08
CA PHE A 134 4.69 6.11 14.11
C PHE A 134 4.47 5.08 15.23
N LEU A 135 4.33 3.79 14.88
CA LEU A 135 4.23 2.72 15.87
C LEU A 135 5.51 2.58 16.70
N ILE A 136 6.69 2.64 16.07
CA ILE A 136 7.96 2.58 16.80
C ILE A 136 8.13 3.79 17.72
N ALA A 137 7.80 4.99 17.25
CA ALA A 137 7.89 6.22 18.03
C ALA A 137 6.97 6.24 19.26
N THR A 138 5.89 5.45 19.26
CA THR A 138 4.95 5.36 20.38
C THR A 138 5.23 4.17 21.30
N LEU A 139 5.50 2.98 20.73
CA LEU A 139 5.75 1.76 21.50
C LEU A 139 7.11 1.75 22.19
N LEU A 140 8.15 2.30 21.54
CA LEU A 140 9.52 2.26 22.08
C LEU A 140 9.65 3.09 23.38
N PRO A 141 9.18 4.36 23.45
CA PRO A 141 9.22 5.11 24.72
C PRO A 141 8.35 4.49 25.81
N ALA A 142 7.18 3.94 25.45
CA ALA A 142 6.29 3.27 26.41
C ALA A 142 6.96 2.05 27.04
N TYR A 143 7.64 1.23 26.24
CA TYR A 143 8.37 0.07 26.72
C TYR A 143 9.56 0.46 27.61
N LEU A 144 10.34 1.47 27.19
CA LEU A 144 11.46 1.96 28.00
C LEU A 144 11.00 2.50 29.35
N ALA A 145 9.92 3.30 29.37
CA ALA A 145 9.32 3.80 30.61
C ALA A 145 8.89 2.65 31.54
N TYR A 146 8.24 1.63 30.99
CA TYR A 146 7.83 0.44 31.75
C TYR A 146 9.04 -0.27 32.40
N THR A 147 10.11 -0.51 31.63
CA THR A 147 11.31 -1.19 32.14
C THR A 147 12.02 -0.41 33.25
N LEU A 148 12.09 0.92 33.14
CA LEU A 148 12.66 1.79 34.19
C LEU A 148 11.85 1.71 35.49
N VAL A 149 10.52 1.76 35.39
CA VAL A 149 9.64 1.66 36.57
C VAL A 149 9.76 0.29 37.25
N VAL A 150 9.80 -0.79 36.48
CA VAL A 150 9.96 -2.14 37.07
C VAL A 150 11.31 -2.27 37.78
N ASN A 151 12.40 -1.80 37.17
CA ASN A 151 13.74 -1.85 37.78
C ASN A 151 13.82 -1.01 39.06
N THR A 152 13.25 0.20 39.06
CA THR A 152 13.24 1.07 40.25
C THR A 152 12.45 0.47 41.41
N LEU A 153 11.29 -0.15 41.13
CA LEU A 153 10.49 -0.83 42.16
C LEU A 153 11.20 -2.07 42.72
N GLN A 154 11.92 -2.82 41.90
CA GLN A 154 12.70 -3.98 42.35
C GLN A 154 13.89 -3.57 43.22
N ALA A 155 14.63 -2.54 42.82
CA ALA A 155 15.74 -2.00 43.61
C ALA A 155 15.30 -1.44 44.97
N SER A 156 14.07 -0.93 45.06
CA SER A 156 13.51 -0.41 46.32
C SER A 156 13.13 -1.54 47.29
N ARG A 157 12.77 -2.73 46.80
CA ARG A 157 12.37 -3.88 47.63
C ARG A 157 13.56 -4.60 48.27
N SER A 158 14.77 -4.50 47.70
CA SER A 158 15.96 -5.16 48.23
C SER A 158 16.61 -4.43 49.42
N ASN A 159 16.22 -3.19 49.71
CA ASN A 159 16.80 -2.36 50.77
C ASN A 159 15.93 -2.29 52.04
N THR A 160 15.20 -3.34 52.40
CA THR A 160 14.59 -3.43 53.74
C THR A 160 15.67 -3.71 54.78
N PRO A 161 15.95 -2.79 55.72
CA PRO A 161 16.84 -3.10 56.83
C PRO A 161 16.20 -4.18 57.69
N VAL A 162 16.84 -5.34 57.77
CA VAL A 162 16.54 -6.38 58.77
C VAL A 162 16.70 -5.73 60.15
N SER A 163 15.58 -5.50 60.84
CA SER A 163 15.57 -5.17 62.26
C SER A 163 16.07 -6.39 63.03
N SER A 164 17.29 -6.32 63.52
CA SER A 164 17.91 -7.28 64.43
C SER A 164 17.08 -7.46 65.70
N PRO A 165 16.67 -8.69 66.08
CA PRO A 165 15.99 -8.93 67.35
C PRO A 165 16.99 -8.80 68.50
N SER A 166 16.71 -7.88 69.42
CA SER A 166 17.50 -7.64 70.64
C SER A 166 17.34 -8.81 71.63
N PRO A 167 18.42 -9.31 72.26
CA PRO A 167 18.33 -10.36 73.26
C PRO A 167 18.12 -9.78 74.67
N ASN A 168 17.36 -10.54 75.46
CA ASN A 168 17.27 -10.54 76.94
C ASN A 168 16.19 -9.64 77.56
N THR A 169 15.14 -10.28 78.10
CA THR A 169 14.71 -10.14 79.50
C THR A 169 13.86 -11.36 79.89
N VAL A 170 14.13 -11.89 81.09
CA VAL A 170 13.71 -13.17 81.67
C VAL A 170 12.31 -13.08 82.32
N ALA A 171 11.40 -14.00 81.93
CA ALA A 171 10.29 -14.70 82.66
C ALA A 171 9.25 -13.90 83.54
N PRO A 172 8.06 -14.45 83.92
CA PRO A 172 7.58 -15.85 83.81
C PRO A 172 6.12 -16.08 83.33
N ALA A 173 5.88 -17.34 82.93
CA ALA A 173 4.71 -18.21 83.13
C ALA A 173 3.25 -17.77 82.82
N ASN A 174 2.52 -18.75 82.26
CA ASN A 174 1.08 -18.87 81.99
C ASN A 174 0.68 -18.35 80.61
N SER A 175 -0.06 -19.05 79.75
CA SER A 175 -0.95 -20.19 79.91
C SER A 175 -1.12 -20.90 78.56
N LEU A 176 -1.51 -22.18 78.64
CA LEU A 176 -2.02 -23.05 77.57
C LEU A 176 -2.84 -22.30 76.51
N ASP A 177 -2.59 -22.54 75.21
CA ASP A 177 -3.63 -23.19 74.42
C ASP A 177 -3.13 -23.86 73.13
N LEU A 178 -3.81 -24.95 72.85
CA LEU A 178 -3.75 -25.91 71.78
C LEU A 178 -4.09 -25.27 70.42
N ARG A 179 -3.37 -25.60 69.33
CA ARG A 179 -3.94 -26.16 68.08
C ARG A 179 -3.03 -26.02 66.85
N THR A 180 -2.72 -27.20 66.30
CA THR A 180 -2.84 -27.55 64.88
C THR A 180 -1.69 -27.21 63.92
N LEU A 181 -0.88 -28.25 63.70
CA LEU A 181 -0.07 -28.58 62.52
C LEU A 181 -0.92 -28.68 61.22
N PRO A 182 -0.32 -29.12 60.10
CA PRO A 182 0.41 -28.35 59.09
C PRO A 182 -0.43 -28.38 57.78
N ASP A 183 0.12 -28.00 56.63
CA ASP A 183 0.40 -28.93 55.52
C ASP A 183 0.58 -28.23 54.17
N LEU A 184 1.59 -28.70 53.43
CA LEU A 184 1.58 -29.09 52.00
C LEU A 184 0.84 -28.17 50.99
N ASN A 185 1.34 -27.81 49.81
CA ASN A 185 2.33 -28.42 48.94
C ASN A 185 2.45 -27.57 47.67
N LYS A 186 3.62 -27.67 47.06
CA LYS A 186 3.94 -27.70 45.61
C LYS A 186 2.83 -27.53 44.56
N ARG A 187 3.20 -26.80 43.49
CA ARG A 187 3.36 -27.22 42.06
C ARG A 187 3.33 -25.93 41.21
N ARG A 188 4.40 -25.42 40.57
CA ARG A 188 5.29 -25.98 39.52
C ARG A 188 4.52 -26.73 38.43
N LEU A 189 4.20 -26.04 37.33
CA LEU A 189 4.03 -26.65 36.01
C LEU A 189 4.44 -25.66 34.90
N SER A 190 5.01 -26.25 33.86
CA SER A 190 5.87 -25.73 32.78
C SER A 190 5.09 -25.08 31.62
N PRO A 191 5.74 -24.27 30.75
CA PRO A 191 5.20 -23.94 29.42
C PRO A 191 5.66 -24.96 28.35
N ASP A 192 4.72 -25.58 27.65
CA ASP A 192 4.92 -26.28 26.38
C ASP A 192 4.93 -25.26 25.23
N LYS A 193 6.02 -25.16 24.45
CA LYS A 193 6.35 -25.93 23.23
C LYS A 193 5.56 -25.54 21.97
N GLN A 194 6.27 -24.78 21.14
CA GLN A 194 6.34 -24.78 19.66
C GLN A 194 5.49 -25.78 18.88
N ALA A 195 4.78 -25.27 17.87
CA ALA A 195 4.58 -25.97 16.59
C ALA A 195 4.39 -24.95 15.45
N SER A 196 5.36 -24.90 14.54
CA SER A 196 5.19 -24.45 13.15
C SER A 196 4.94 -25.68 12.28
N PRO A 197 4.17 -25.57 11.18
CA PRO A 197 4.31 -26.48 10.05
C PRO A 197 4.78 -25.75 8.78
N THR A 198 5.65 -26.47 8.08
CA THR A 198 6.33 -26.21 6.80
C THR A 198 5.41 -26.21 5.58
N PRO A 199 5.87 -25.67 4.43
CA PRO A 199 5.16 -25.72 3.15
C PRO A 199 5.31 -27.09 2.47
N VAL A 200 4.25 -27.52 1.76
CA VAL A 200 4.23 -28.75 0.94
C VAL A 200 4.60 -28.39 -0.50
N THR A 201 5.69 -28.96 -0.97
CA THR A 201 6.04 -29.14 -2.39
C THR A 201 5.26 -30.31 -2.96
N SER A 202 4.61 -30.14 -4.11
CA SER A 202 4.20 -31.24 -4.99
C SER A 202 4.43 -30.81 -6.45
N ASP A 203 5.53 -31.30 -6.98
CA ASP A 203 5.73 -31.61 -8.40
C ASP A 203 4.66 -32.60 -8.92
N ARG A 204 4.55 -32.70 -10.25
CA ARG A 204 3.81 -33.65 -11.12
C ARG A 204 2.72 -32.97 -11.95
N ASP A 205 2.54 -33.27 -13.23
CA ASP A 205 3.31 -34.08 -14.17
C ASP A 205 2.94 -33.59 -15.58
N SER A 206 3.95 -33.65 -16.46
CA SER A 206 3.83 -33.78 -17.91
C SER A 206 2.60 -34.59 -18.36
N TYR A 207 1.85 -34.06 -19.33
CA TYR A 207 1.40 -34.73 -20.57
C TYR A 207 0.85 -33.69 -21.54
#